data_AF-A0A9X6VWJ9-F1
#
_entry.id   AF-A0A9X6VWJ9-F1
#
_cell.length_a   1.000
_cell.length_b   1.000
_cell.length_c   1.000
_cell.angle_alpha   90.00
_cell.angle_beta   90.00
_cell.angle_gamma   90.00
#
_symmetry.space_group_name_H-M   'P 1'
#
loop_
_entity.id
_entity.type
_entity.pdbx_description
1 polymer ?
#
loop_
_entity_poly.entity_id
_entity_poly.type
_entity_poly.pdbx_seq_one_letter_code
_entity_poly.pdbx_strand_id
1 'polypeptide(L)'
;MNKRMKRKTAKRVNTQRHEKLLSIIQEIFTVDTKLFLNGYFVFDMGLRSVCHFTLKETPNWIYAIWLLQNDSYVVFGEHKKLIDKFKPSRTYVSFDNHVGDFLNQVKNIEENPKLYFVDSLTYGDVLKNFKNDKEGQEKFVHEKYEEFMKEEEIHKGNVEADKKYAFDFFKKLPNKFKEIVAIGVVDRNEKGISCYPRYDIGIVVNPNMTDEEFDAFYDEVDKFIADSVYSKERKTHEHQFDLYGCYDDLKDIKQADYKFYKN
;
A
#
# COMPACT_ATOMS: atom_id res chain seq x y z
N MET A 1 -25.21 -23.83 21.79
CA MET A 1 -24.35 -22.67 22.11
C MET A 1 -24.58 -21.53 21.11
N ASN A 2 -24.99 -20.35 21.58
CA ASN A 2 -25.31 -19.16 20.77
C ASN A 2 -24.13 -18.76 19.84
N LYS A 3 -24.41 -18.42 18.56
CA LYS A 3 -23.42 -18.00 17.54
C LYS A 3 -22.52 -16.86 18.04
N ARG A 4 -23.07 -15.92 18.82
CA ARG A 4 -22.32 -14.84 19.46
C ARG A 4 -21.28 -15.36 20.45
N MET A 5 -21.65 -16.36 21.27
CA MET A 5 -20.72 -16.98 22.22
C MET A 5 -19.63 -17.77 21.50
N LYS A 6 -19.96 -18.54 20.46
CA LYS A 6 -18.96 -19.23 19.60
C LYS A 6 -17.90 -18.28 19.07
N ARG A 7 -18.31 -17.12 18.53
CA ARG A 7 -17.40 -16.10 18.01
C ARG A 7 -16.52 -15.47 19.10
N LYS A 8 -17.07 -15.20 20.28
CA LYS A 8 -16.33 -14.65 21.42
C LYS A 8 -15.26 -15.64 21.92
N THR A 9 -15.62 -16.92 22.03
CA THR A 9 -14.70 -17.98 22.43
C THR A 9 -13.56 -18.13 21.41
N ALA A 10 -13.87 -18.22 20.12
CA ALA A 10 -12.86 -18.34 19.06
C ALA A 10 -11.85 -17.17 19.08
N LYS A 11 -12.35 -15.92 19.21
CA LYS A 11 -11.47 -14.74 19.35
C LYS A 11 -10.54 -14.86 20.55
N ARG A 12 -11.06 -15.29 21.71
CA ARG A 12 -10.27 -15.43 22.94
C ARG A 12 -9.19 -16.50 22.79
N VAL A 13 -9.55 -17.68 22.27
CA VAL A 13 -8.62 -18.80 22.07
C VAL A 13 -7.49 -18.40 21.12
N ASN A 14 -7.82 -17.81 19.97
CA ASN A 14 -6.80 -17.39 19.01
C ASN A 14 -5.91 -16.27 19.56
N THR A 15 -6.45 -15.29 20.27
CA THR A 15 -5.63 -14.30 20.97
C THR A 15 -4.67 -14.97 21.96
N GLN A 16 -5.13 -15.92 22.77
CA GLN A 16 -4.24 -16.63 23.71
C GLN A 16 -3.13 -17.42 23.00
N ARG A 17 -3.44 -18.07 21.86
CA ARG A 17 -2.44 -18.77 21.05
C ARG A 17 -1.37 -17.81 20.52
N HIS A 18 -1.78 -16.66 19.99
CA HIS A 18 -0.83 -15.64 19.54
C HIS A 18 0.03 -15.10 20.69
N GLU A 19 -0.58 -14.76 21.82
CA GLU A 19 0.17 -14.24 22.98
C GLU A 19 1.20 -15.25 23.49
N LYS A 20 0.88 -16.56 23.47
CA LYS A 20 1.84 -17.62 23.81
C LYS A 20 3.03 -17.67 22.85
N LEU A 21 2.81 -17.49 21.54
CA LEU A 21 3.89 -17.49 20.56
C LEU A 21 4.71 -16.19 20.64
N LEU A 22 4.04 -15.06 20.82
CA LEU A 22 4.69 -13.76 21.02
C LEU A 22 5.53 -13.75 22.30
N SER A 23 5.10 -14.40 23.38
CA SER A 23 5.90 -14.44 24.61
C SER A 23 7.25 -15.11 24.39
N ILE A 24 7.32 -16.15 23.55
CA ILE A 24 8.59 -16.80 23.16
C ILE A 24 9.48 -15.81 22.39
N ILE A 25 8.89 -15.03 21.48
CA ILE A 25 9.62 -14.00 20.72
C ILE A 25 10.13 -12.90 21.65
N GLN A 26 9.32 -12.52 22.64
CA GLN A 26 9.63 -11.48 23.62
C GLN A 26 10.72 -11.85 24.62
N GLU A 27 11.13 -13.12 24.69
CA GLU A 27 12.30 -13.54 25.47
C GLU A 27 13.61 -13.02 24.85
N ILE A 28 13.61 -12.72 23.54
CA ILE A 28 14.80 -12.29 22.79
C ILE A 28 14.65 -10.90 22.20
N PHE A 29 13.48 -10.54 21.68
CA PHE A 29 13.24 -9.31 20.93
C PHE A 29 12.14 -8.45 21.53
N THR A 30 12.19 -7.15 21.29
CA THR A 30 11.18 -6.22 21.77
C THR A 30 10.06 -6.06 20.76
N VAL A 31 8.89 -6.65 21.03
CA VAL A 31 7.68 -6.40 20.23
C VAL A 31 7.23 -4.94 20.41
N ASP A 32 7.25 -4.19 19.32
CA ASP A 32 6.94 -2.75 19.28
C ASP A 32 5.44 -2.50 19.05
N THR A 33 4.89 -3.11 18.00
CA THR A 33 3.45 -3.07 17.72
C THR A 33 2.91 -4.48 17.54
N LYS A 34 1.62 -4.67 17.85
CA LYS A 34 0.89 -5.90 17.50
C LYS A 34 -0.57 -5.61 17.19
N LEU A 35 -1.13 -6.30 16.20
CA LEU A 35 -2.49 -6.13 15.72
C LEU A 35 -3.13 -7.48 15.35
N PHE A 36 -4.26 -7.80 15.98
CA PHE A 36 -5.02 -9.03 15.71
C PHE A 36 -6.06 -8.82 14.61
N LEU A 37 -5.90 -9.54 13.50
CA LEU A 37 -6.71 -9.44 12.30
C LEU A 37 -7.43 -10.75 12.01
N ASN A 38 -8.59 -10.66 11.36
CA ASN A 38 -9.23 -11.86 10.81
C ASN A 38 -8.44 -12.32 9.58
N GLY A 39 -8.45 -13.64 9.30
CA GLY A 39 -7.79 -14.18 8.11
C GLY A 39 -8.37 -13.62 6.80
N TYR A 40 -7.58 -13.71 5.73
CA TYR A 40 -7.93 -13.22 4.40
C TYR A 40 -9.23 -13.83 3.86
N PHE A 41 -10.10 -12.99 3.29
CA PHE A 41 -11.50 -13.27 2.93
C PHE A 41 -11.75 -14.52 2.04
N VAL A 42 -10.74 -15.00 1.31
CA VAL A 42 -10.83 -16.17 0.41
C VAL A 42 -10.76 -17.50 1.18
N PHE A 43 -10.16 -17.48 2.38
CA PHE A 43 -10.07 -18.65 3.24
C PHE A 43 -10.76 -18.27 4.55
N ASP A 44 -11.89 -18.90 4.90
CA ASP A 44 -12.56 -18.69 6.19
C ASP A 44 -11.71 -19.28 7.33
N MET A 45 -10.56 -18.66 7.56
CA MET A 45 -9.47 -19.08 8.45
C MET A 45 -9.74 -18.64 9.90
N GLY A 46 -10.94 -18.14 10.19
CA GLY A 46 -11.38 -17.84 11.54
C GLY A 46 -11.05 -16.42 12.03
N LEU A 47 -11.73 -16.04 13.12
CA LEU A 47 -11.61 -14.73 13.76
C LEU A 47 -10.26 -14.60 14.46
N ARG A 48 -9.57 -13.45 14.28
CA ARG A 48 -8.24 -13.20 14.89
C ARG A 48 -7.19 -14.27 14.58
N SER A 49 -7.27 -14.93 13.43
CA SER A 49 -6.30 -15.96 13.05
C SER A 49 -4.95 -15.41 12.63
N VAL A 50 -4.85 -14.10 12.35
CA VAL A 50 -3.60 -13.45 11.99
C VAL A 50 -3.22 -12.41 13.05
N CYS A 51 -1.95 -12.38 13.45
CA CYS A 51 -1.40 -11.33 14.30
C CYS A 51 -0.23 -10.68 13.55
N HIS A 52 -0.37 -9.42 13.13
CA HIS A 52 0.75 -8.63 12.63
C HIS A 52 1.52 -8.04 13.80
N PHE A 53 2.84 -7.96 13.71
CA PHE A 53 3.67 -7.32 14.71
C PHE A 53 4.96 -6.75 14.11
N THR A 54 5.58 -5.83 14.83
CA THR A 54 6.90 -5.27 14.50
C THR A 54 7.85 -5.48 15.68
N LEU A 55 9.14 -5.52 15.41
CA LEU A 55 10.20 -5.62 16.40
C LEU A 55 11.05 -4.33 16.36
N LYS A 56 11.56 -3.89 17.52
CA LYS A 56 12.39 -2.67 17.58
C LYS A 56 13.75 -2.86 16.93
N GLU A 57 14.27 -4.07 16.99
CA GLU A 57 15.59 -4.47 16.53
C GLU A 57 15.66 -4.50 14.99
N THR A 58 14.53 -4.75 14.33
CA THR A 58 14.40 -4.79 12.86
C THR A 58 13.28 -3.85 12.38
N PRO A 59 13.42 -2.52 12.57
CA PRO A 59 12.31 -1.57 12.45
C PRO A 59 11.74 -1.44 11.04
N ASN A 60 12.48 -1.89 10.02
CA ASN A 60 12.04 -1.87 8.61
C ASN A 60 11.34 -3.16 8.18
N TRP A 61 11.11 -4.11 9.09
CA TRP A 61 10.43 -5.37 8.81
C TRP A 61 9.05 -5.41 9.47
N ILE A 62 8.12 -6.12 8.82
CA ILE A 62 6.83 -6.47 9.40
C ILE A 62 6.77 -7.99 9.48
N TYR A 63 6.31 -8.49 10.61
CA TYR A 63 6.15 -9.91 10.85
C TYR A 63 4.70 -10.25 11.15
N ALA A 64 4.36 -11.52 11.02
CA ALA A 64 3.06 -12.01 11.41
C ALA A 64 3.07 -13.48 11.80
N ILE A 65 2.11 -13.83 12.65
CA ILE A 65 1.75 -15.21 12.96
C ILE A 65 0.40 -15.48 12.31
N TRP A 66 0.31 -16.52 11.49
CA TRP A 66 -0.93 -17.04 10.93
C TRP A 66 -1.26 -18.37 11.61
N LEU A 67 -2.33 -18.40 12.39
CA LEU A 67 -2.84 -19.63 13.00
C LEU A 67 -3.63 -20.43 11.97
N LEU A 68 -3.28 -21.70 11.86
CA LEU A 68 -3.93 -22.68 11.00
C LEU A 68 -4.74 -23.67 11.85
N GLN A 69 -5.35 -24.66 11.19
CA GLN A 69 -6.09 -25.75 11.84
C GLN A 69 -5.14 -26.68 12.61
N ASN A 70 -5.68 -27.50 13.52
CA ASN A 70 -4.92 -28.51 14.28
C ASN A 70 -3.73 -27.95 15.06
N ASP A 71 -3.93 -26.80 15.71
CA ASP A 71 -2.91 -26.07 16.47
C ASP A 71 -1.66 -25.63 15.71
N SER A 72 -1.60 -25.87 14.40
CA SER A 72 -0.50 -25.42 13.54
C SER A 72 -0.51 -23.91 13.31
N TYR A 73 0.64 -23.38 12.93
CA TYR A 73 0.84 -21.97 12.64
C TYR A 73 2.00 -21.74 11.66
N VAL A 74 2.02 -20.57 11.04
CA VAL A 74 3.15 -20.07 10.25
C VAL A 74 3.58 -18.73 10.83
N VAL A 75 4.87 -18.57 11.08
CA VAL A 75 5.46 -17.26 11.40
C VAL A 75 6.23 -16.77 10.19
N PHE A 76 5.94 -15.55 9.74
CA PHE A 76 6.44 -15.04 8.48
C PHE A 76 6.69 -13.53 8.55
N GLY A 77 7.40 -12.98 7.56
CA GLY A 77 7.67 -11.55 7.53
C GLY A 77 8.44 -11.09 6.30
N GLU A 78 8.39 -9.78 6.08
CA GLU A 78 8.97 -9.14 4.90
C GLU A 78 9.43 -7.71 5.22
N HIS A 79 10.43 -7.24 4.49
CA HIS A 79 10.85 -5.85 4.55
C HIS A 79 9.76 -4.93 4.00
N LYS A 80 9.43 -3.85 4.73
CA LYS A 80 8.30 -2.94 4.42
C LYS A 80 8.24 -2.48 2.97
N LYS A 81 9.40 -2.22 2.37
CA LYS A 81 9.53 -1.75 0.98
C LYS A 81 9.30 -2.82 -0.09
N LEU A 82 9.32 -4.11 0.28
CA LEU A 82 9.23 -5.23 -0.65
C LEU A 82 7.85 -5.94 -0.58
N ILE A 83 6.92 -5.41 0.23
CA ILE A 83 5.60 -6.00 0.40
C ILE A 83 4.71 -5.64 -0.80
N ASP A 84 4.52 -6.59 -1.72
CA ASP A 84 3.38 -6.61 -2.65
C ASP A 84 2.16 -7.25 -1.98
N LYS A 85 2.33 -8.47 -1.45
CA LYS A 85 1.27 -9.23 -0.77
C LYS A 85 1.78 -9.81 0.53
N PHE A 86 1.21 -9.38 1.65
CA PHE A 86 1.65 -9.83 2.97
C PHE A 86 0.98 -11.15 3.39
N LYS A 87 1.56 -12.27 2.96
CA LYS A 87 1.13 -13.65 3.31
C LYS A 87 2.30 -14.63 3.20
N PRO A 88 2.29 -15.77 3.92
CA PRO A 88 3.43 -16.70 3.99
C PRO A 88 4.05 -17.08 2.66
N SER A 89 3.23 -17.39 1.65
CA SER A 89 3.69 -17.80 0.31
C SER A 89 4.24 -16.67 -0.56
N ARG A 90 4.34 -15.45 -0.03
CA ARG A 90 4.78 -14.24 -0.75
C ARG A 90 5.75 -13.39 0.07
N THR A 91 6.29 -13.94 1.15
CA THR A 91 7.22 -13.24 2.04
C THR A 91 8.50 -14.03 2.19
N TYR A 92 9.62 -13.32 2.32
CA TYR A 92 10.95 -13.89 2.43
C TYR A 92 11.15 -14.74 3.69
N VAL A 93 10.72 -14.26 4.86
CA VAL A 93 10.72 -15.05 6.09
C VAL A 93 9.44 -15.86 6.14
N SER A 94 9.52 -17.19 6.25
CA SER A 94 8.34 -18.04 6.46
C SER A 94 8.74 -19.39 7.07
N PHE A 95 8.21 -19.69 8.25
CA PHE A 95 8.49 -20.93 8.98
C PHE A 95 7.19 -21.54 9.52
N ASP A 96 6.93 -22.79 9.13
CA ASP A 96 5.78 -23.55 9.60
C ASP A 96 6.10 -24.18 10.94
N ASN A 97 5.33 -23.86 11.99
CA ASN A 97 5.45 -24.47 13.33
C ASN A 97 6.82 -24.34 14.02
N HIS A 98 7.71 -23.46 13.54
CA HIS A 98 9.08 -23.32 14.03
C HIS A 98 9.43 -21.86 14.41
N VAL A 99 9.00 -21.41 15.60
CA VAL A 99 9.42 -20.09 16.12
C VAL A 99 10.94 -20.00 16.32
N GLY A 100 11.62 -21.09 16.68
CA GLY A 100 13.07 -21.08 16.88
C GLY A 100 13.85 -20.68 15.63
N ASP A 101 13.50 -21.24 14.47
CA ASP A 101 14.16 -20.91 13.19
C ASP A 101 13.87 -19.46 12.78
N PHE A 102 12.64 -18.99 13.05
CA PHE A 102 12.28 -17.59 12.90
C PHE A 102 13.17 -16.66 13.75
N LEU A 103 13.42 -17.00 15.01
CA LEU A 103 14.26 -16.18 15.90
C LEU A 103 15.70 -16.10 15.40
N ASN A 104 16.26 -17.22 14.93
CA ASN A 104 17.58 -17.24 14.30
C ASN A 104 17.63 -16.36 13.05
N GLN A 105 16.60 -16.43 12.21
CA GLN A 105 16.49 -15.61 11.01
C GLN A 105 16.39 -14.11 11.35
N VAL A 106 15.58 -13.73 12.34
CA VAL A 106 15.46 -12.33 12.80
C VAL A 106 16.78 -11.82 13.36
N LYS A 107 17.50 -12.62 14.14
CA LYS A 107 18.83 -12.26 14.64
C LYS A 107 19.81 -11.98 13.51
N ASN A 108 19.82 -12.83 12.48
CA ASN A 108 20.69 -12.60 11.33
C ASN A 108 20.32 -11.31 10.56
N ILE A 109 19.01 -11.00 10.46
CA ILE A 109 18.50 -9.75 9.88
C ILE A 109 18.96 -8.54 10.70
N GLU A 110 18.89 -8.61 12.02
CA GLU A 110 19.37 -7.56 12.93
C GLU A 110 20.88 -7.32 12.75
N GLU A 111 21.68 -8.40 12.70
CA GLU A 111 23.13 -8.32 12.56
C GLU A 111 23.57 -7.83 11.17
N ASN A 112 22.83 -8.18 10.10
CA ASN A 112 23.21 -7.91 8.71
C ASN A 112 22.05 -7.36 7.88
N PRO A 113 21.48 -6.18 8.23
CA PRO A 113 20.21 -5.71 7.68
C PRO A 113 20.24 -5.48 6.16
N LYS A 114 21.36 -4.97 5.63
CA LYS A 114 21.52 -4.75 4.18
C LYS A 114 21.60 -6.07 3.40
N LEU A 115 22.33 -7.06 3.91
CA LEU A 115 22.43 -8.38 3.29
C LEU A 115 21.06 -9.02 3.16
N TYR A 116 20.29 -9.07 4.26
CA TYR A 116 18.97 -9.69 4.27
C TYR A 116 17.90 -8.88 3.53
N PHE A 117 18.05 -7.55 3.44
CA PHE A 117 17.24 -6.76 2.52
C PHE A 117 17.47 -7.18 1.07
N VAL A 118 18.72 -7.26 0.63
CA VAL A 118 19.03 -7.64 -0.76
C VAL A 118 18.69 -9.11 -1.01
N ASP A 119 18.95 -9.99 -0.04
CA ASP A 119 18.59 -11.40 -0.18
C ASP A 119 17.07 -11.58 -0.32
N SER A 120 16.26 -10.80 0.42
CA SER A 120 14.82 -10.73 0.18
C SER A 120 14.46 -10.20 -1.21
N LEU A 121 15.06 -9.08 -1.62
CA LEU A 121 14.86 -8.46 -2.93
C LEU A 121 15.13 -9.45 -4.08
N THR A 122 16.11 -10.34 -3.89
CA THR A 122 16.50 -11.37 -4.87
C THR A 122 16.02 -12.77 -4.51
N TYR A 123 15.00 -12.91 -3.65
CA TYR A 123 14.37 -14.19 -3.31
C TYR A 123 15.33 -15.31 -2.83
N GLY A 124 16.36 -14.96 -2.05
CA GLY A 124 17.31 -15.90 -1.44
C GLY A 124 18.59 -16.16 -2.25
N ASP A 125 18.75 -15.52 -3.40
CA ASP A 125 19.87 -15.78 -4.30
C ASP A 125 21.23 -15.34 -3.72
N VAL A 126 21.29 -14.32 -2.86
CA VAL A 126 22.56 -13.82 -2.33
C VAL A 126 23.20 -14.84 -1.39
N LEU A 127 22.44 -15.34 -0.43
CA LEU A 127 22.95 -16.32 0.54
C LEU A 127 23.26 -17.66 -0.13
N LYS A 128 22.53 -18.01 -1.19
CA LYS A 128 22.73 -19.25 -1.94
C LYS A 128 23.97 -19.19 -2.86
N ASN A 129 24.10 -18.14 -3.65
CA ASN A 129 25.10 -18.07 -4.72
C ASN A 129 26.49 -17.67 -4.22
N PHE A 130 26.57 -16.98 -3.08
CA PHE A 130 27.83 -16.48 -2.52
C PHE A 130 28.27 -17.17 -1.22
N LYS A 131 27.76 -18.38 -0.94
CA LYS A 131 28.02 -19.11 0.31
C LYS A 131 29.50 -19.19 0.71
N ASN A 132 30.41 -19.25 -0.26
CA ASN A 132 31.85 -19.38 -0.04
C ASN A 132 32.66 -18.16 -0.54
N ASP A 133 32.00 -17.07 -0.94
CA ASP A 133 32.64 -15.88 -1.51
C ASP A 133 32.10 -14.62 -0.82
N LYS A 134 32.72 -14.28 0.32
CA LYS A 134 32.30 -13.12 1.12
C LYS A 134 32.51 -11.80 0.39
N GLU A 135 33.63 -11.64 -0.31
CA GLU A 135 33.96 -10.40 -1.00
C GLU A 135 33.00 -10.16 -2.18
N GLY A 136 32.73 -11.20 -2.96
CA GLY A 136 31.71 -11.15 -4.01
C GLY A 136 30.31 -10.88 -3.47
N GLN A 137 29.96 -11.47 -2.31
CA GLN A 137 28.68 -11.21 -1.64
C GLN A 137 28.53 -9.74 -1.26
N GLU A 138 29.52 -9.17 -0.56
CA GLU A 138 29.49 -7.79 -0.10
C GLU A 138 29.37 -6.81 -1.27
N LYS A 139 30.12 -7.06 -2.35
CA LYS A 139 30.04 -6.26 -3.58
C LYS A 139 28.67 -6.35 -4.23
N PHE A 140 28.12 -7.56 -4.40
CA PHE A 140 26.79 -7.75 -4.99
C PHE A 140 25.69 -7.08 -4.15
N VAL A 141 25.73 -7.26 -2.83
CA VAL A 141 24.79 -6.61 -1.89
C VAL A 141 24.87 -5.10 -2.04
N HIS A 142 26.07 -4.53 -2.08
CA HIS A 142 26.24 -3.09 -2.25
C HIS A 142 25.64 -2.60 -3.57
N GLU A 143 25.99 -3.24 -4.69
CA GLU A 143 25.50 -2.85 -6.02
C GLU A 143 23.97 -2.91 -6.11
N LYS A 144 23.34 -3.99 -5.63
CA LYS A 144 21.88 -4.15 -5.65
C LYS A 144 21.16 -3.21 -4.71
N TYR A 145 21.74 -2.93 -3.54
CA TYR A 145 21.17 -1.94 -2.64
C TYR A 145 21.19 -0.54 -3.25
N GLU A 146 22.30 -0.14 -3.88
CA GLU A 146 22.42 1.17 -4.53
C GLU A 146 21.52 1.30 -5.77
N GLU A 147 21.36 0.22 -6.55
CA GLU A 147 20.39 0.15 -7.66
C GLU A 147 18.96 0.41 -7.15
N PHE A 148 18.54 -0.33 -6.13
CA PHE A 148 17.23 -0.16 -5.51
C PHE A 148 17.01 1.26 -4.97
N MET A 149 17.99 1.84 -4.28
CA MET A 149 17.87 3.20 -3.75
C MET A 149 17.74 4.25 -4.86
N LYS A 150 18.42 4.07 -6.00
CA LYS A 150 18.27 4.96 -7.16
C LYS A 150 16.88 4.83 -7.79
N GLU A 151 16.37 3.61 -7.94
CA GLU A 151 15.02 3.37 -8.46
C GLU A 151 13.96 4.01 -7.57
N GLU A 152 14.09 3.89 -6.25
CA GLU A 152 13.20 4.53 -5.27
C GLU A 152 13.20 6.06 -5.39
N GLU A 153 14.38 6.68 -5.51
CA GLU A 153 14.49 8.13 -5.69
C GLU A 153 13.90 8.59 -7.04
N ILE A 154 14.12 7.83 -8.11
CA ILE A 154 13.49 8.08 -9.42
C ILE A 154 11.97 7.98 -9.31
N HIS A 155 11.46 6.92 -8.67
CA HIS A 155 10.03 6.72 -8.46
C HIS A 155 9.41 7.87 -7.67
N LYS A 156 10.04 8.29 -6.56
CA LYS A 156 9.61 9.45 -5.77
C LYS A 156 9.59 10.74 -6.59
N GLY A 157 10.63 10.99 -7.40
CA GLY A 157 10.67 12.13 -8.31
C GLY A 157 9.55 12.10 -9.35
N ASN A 158 9.21 10.91 -9.87
CA ASN A 158 8.11 10.72 -10.80
C ASN A 158 6.74 10.95 -10.15
N VAL A 159 6.53 10.48 -8.91
CA VAL A 159 5.30 10.74 -8.14
C VAL A 159 5.09 12.25 -7.92
N GLU A 160 6.13 12.98 -7.51
CA GLU A 160 6.04 14.44 -7.33
C GLU A 160 5.80 15.18 -8.66
N ALA A 161 6.41 14.72 -9.76
CA ALA A 161 6.16 15.27 -11.09
C ALA A 161 4.70 15.05 -11.53
N ASP A 162 4.16 13.85 -11.34
CA ASP A 162 2.77 13.52 -11.68
C ASP A 162 1.78 14.30 -10.81
N LYS A 163 2.10 14.52 -9.53
CA LYS A 163 1.33 15.39 -8.65
C LYS A 163 1.26 16.81 -9.19
N LYS A 164 2.42 17.37 -9.56
CA LYS A 164 2.49 18.71 -10.14
C LYS A 164 1.69 18.79 -11.43
N TYR A 165 1.85 17.81 -12.32
CA TYR A 165 1.07 17.71 -13.55
C TYR A 165 -0.43 17.72 -13.27
N ALA A 166 -0.91 16.91 -12.33
CA ALA A 166 -2.32 16.85 -11.96
C ALA A 166 -2.86 18.20 -11.46
N PHE A 167 -2.14 18.85 -10.54
CA PHE A 167 -2.57 20.15 -10.02
C PHE A 167 -2.48 21.28 -11.06
N ASP A 168 -1.50 21.22 -11.97
CA ASP A 168 -1.42 22.17 -13.08
C ASP A 168 -2.58 21.95 -14.08
N PHE A 169 -3.01 20.71 -14.29
CA PHE A 169 -4.21 20.39 -15.06
C PHE A 169 -5.47 20.95 -14.39
N PHE A 170 -5.67 20.69 -13.09
CA PHE A 170 -6.82 21.18 -12.33
C PHE A 170 -6.93 22.71 -12.37
N LYS A 171 -5.81 23.43 -12.20
CA LYS A 171 -5.80 24.90 -12.26
C LYS A 171 -6.19 25.45 -13.64
N LYS A 172 -5.87 24.73 -14.72
CA LYS A 172 -6.13 25.17 -16.09
C LYS A 172 -7.54 24.82 -16.56
N LEU A 173 -8.11 23.74 -16.05
CA LEU A 173 -9.39 23.19 -16.50
C LEU A 173 -10.56 24.20 -16.47
N PRO A 174 -10.78 25.02 -15.40
CA PRO A 174 -11.84 26.04 -15.41
C PRO A 174 -11.75 27.08 -16.52
N ASN A 175 -10.53 27.33 -17.00
CA ASN A 175 -10.25 28.30 -18.05
C ASN A 175 -10.16 27.65 -19.44
N LYS A 176 -10.18 26.32 -19.51
CA LYS A 176 -10.06 25.57 -20.77
C LYS A 176 -11.37 25.59 -21.57
N PHE A 177 -12.50 25.56 -20.86
CA PHE A 177 -13.84 25.55 -21.43
C PHE A 177 -14.59 26.80 -20.97
N LYS A 178 -15.39 27.41 -21.85
CA LYS A 178 -16.13 28.63 -21.49
C LYS A 178 -17.25 28.33 -20.48
N GLU A 179 -17.76 27.11 -20.55
CA GLU A 179 -18.88 26.52 -19.83
C GLU A 179 -18.58 26.25 -18.35
N ILE A 180 -17.33 25.94 -18.02
CA ILE A 180 -16.91 25.62 -16.65
C ILE A 180 -16.84 26.91 -15.83
N VAL A 181 -17.45 26.90 -14.66
CA VAL A 181 -17.42 27.98 -13.67
C VAL A 181 -16.39 27.66 -12.60
N ALA A 182 -16.38 26.42 -12.13
CA ALA A 182 -15.45 25.94 -11.12
C ALA A 182 -15.27 24.43 -11.25
N ILE A 183 -14.22 23.91 -10.61
CA ILE A 183 -14.07 22.49 -10.36
C ILE A 183 -13.82 22.25 -8.87
N GLY A 184 -14.37 21.17 -8.36
CA GLY A 184 -14.00 20.55 -7.09
C GLY A 184 -13.18 19.29 -7.36
N VAL A 185 -12.19 19.03 -6.51
CA VAL A 185 -11.38 17.81 -6.56
C VAL A 185 -11.43 17.15 -5.18
N VAL A 186 -11.85 15.88 -5.14
CA VAL A 186 -11.84 15.03 -3.94
C VAL A 186 -10.61 14.14 -3.99
N ASP A 187 -9.79 14.13 -2.94
CA ASP A 187 -8.65 13.21 -2.79
C ASP A 187 -9.12 11.94 -2.10
N ARG A 188 -9.22 10.85 -2.86
CA ARG A 188 -9.63 9.52 -2.38
C ARG A 188 -8.56 8.84 -1.51
N ASN A 189 -7.38 9.45 -1.34
CA ASN A 189 -6.33 8.92 -0.48
C ASN A 189 -6.69 9.10 1.01
N GLU A 190 -7.64 8.31 1.47
CA GLU A 190 -8.02 8.25 2.87
C GLU A 190 -6.94 7.49 3.66
N LYS A 191 -6.38 8.15 4.68
CA LYS A 191 -5.43 7.56 5.65
C LYS A 191 -4.10 7.09 5.04
N GLY A 192 -3.68 7.67 3.92
CA GLY A 192 -2.38 7.36 3.30
C GLY A 192 -2.39 6.03 2.53
N ILE A 193 -3.57 5.48 2.22
CA ILE A 193 -3.70 4.26 1.41
C ILE A 193 -3.73 4.67 -0.06
N SER A 194 -2.79 4.13 -0.85
CA SER A 194 -2.79 4.33 -2.30
C SER A 194 -4.12 3.83 -2.90
N CYS A 195 -4.70 4.64 -3.77
CA CYS A 195 -5.99 4.41 -4.42
C CYS A 195 -5.91 4.86 -5.87
N TYR A 196 -6.74 4.23 -6.70
CA TYR A 196 -6.74 4.46 -8.13
C TYR A 196 -8.18 4.42 -8.68
N PRO A 197 -8.64 5.48 -9.38
CA PRO A 197 -8.01 6.80 -9.47
C PRO A 197 -7.91 7.46 -8.08
N ARG A 198 -6.96 8.39 -7.93
CA ARG A 198 -6.74 9.08 -6.66
C ARG A 198 -7.66 10.28 -6.51
N TYR A 199 -7.89 11.02 -7.58
CA TYR A 199 -8.68 12.25 -7.52
C TYR A 199 -9.95 12.16 -8.35
N ASP A 200 -11.06 12.55 -7.74
CA ASP A 200 -12.35 12.65 -8.41
C ASP A 200 -12.63 14.13 -8.73
N ILE A 201 -12.86 14.44 -10.00
CA ILE A 201 -13.12 15.81 -10.47
C ILE A 201 -14.63 16.01 -10.58
N GLY A 202 -15.17 16.96 -9.82
CA GLY A 202 -16.51 17.50 -10.00
C GLY A 202 -16.45 18.83 -10.73
N ILE A 203 -17.23 19.01 -11.78
CA ILE A 203 -17.23 20.23 -12.60
C ILE A 203 -18.53 20.99 -12.35
N VAL A 204 -18.45 22.29 -12.08
CA VAL A 204 -19.63 23.17 -12.02
C VAL A 204 -19.72 23.91 -13.34
N VAL A 205 -20.82 23.73 -14.06
CA VAL A 205 -21.10 24.34 -15.36
C VAL A 205 -22.09 25.50 -15.23
N ASN A 206 -22.15 26.34 -16.26
CA ASN A 206 -23.12 27.41 -16.36
C ASN A 206 -24.52 26.82 -16.69
N PRO A 207 -25.58 27.08 -15.90
CA PRO A 207 -26.87 26.38 -15.94
C PRO A 207 -27.77 26.69 -17.17
N ASN A 208 -27.25 27.26 -18.25
CA ASN A 208 -28.05 27.73 -19.40
C ASN A 208 -27.86 26.87 -20.68
N MET A 209 -27.47 25.61 -20.55
CA MET A 209 -27.33 24.69 -21.69
C MET A 209 -28.62 23.90 -21.93
N THR A 210 -28.91 23.54 -23.18
CA THR A 210 -29.88 22.47 -23.47
C THR A 210 -29.29 21.10 -23.12
N ASP A 211 -30.14 20.08 -23.04
CA ASP A 211 -29.69 18.69 -22.80
C ASP A 211 -28.68 18.25 -23.88
N GLU A 212 -28.92 18.57 -25.16
CA GLU A 212 -27.99 18.21 -26.23
C GLU A 212 -26.65 18.97 -26.15
N GLU A 213 -26.67 20.24 -25.72
CA GLU A 213 -25.45 21.02 -25.51
C GLU A 213 -24.64 20.48 -24.33
N PHE A 214 -25.33 20.08 -23.26
CA PHE A 214 -24.71 19.48 -22.08
C PHE A 214 -24.06 18.13 -22.42
N ASP A 215 -24.78 17.24 -23.12
CA ASP A 215 -24.24 15.92 -23.49
C ASP A 215 -22.99 16.06 -24.37
N ALA A 216 -23.03 16.95 -25.36
CA ALA A 216 -21.87 17.22 -26.22
C ALA A 216 -20.68 17.79 -25.43
N PHE A 217 -20.95 18.71 -24.50
CA PHE A 217 -19.93 19.27 -23.60
C PHE A 217 -19.34 18.20 -22.68
N TYR A 218 -20.18 17.35 -22.09
CA TYR A 218 -19.77 16.27 -21.21
C TYR A 218 -18.82 15.31 -21.94
N ASP A 219 -19.19 14.85 -23.14
CA ASP A 219 -18.36 13.97 -23.95
C ASP A 219 -17.00 14.61 -24.31
N GLU A 220 -17.00 15.91 -24.62
CA GLU A 220 -15.76 16.64 -24.92
C GLU A 220 -14.83 16.71 -23.70
N VAL A 221 -15.39 17.01 -22.53
CA VAL A 221 -14.63 17.13 -21.28
C VAL A 221 -14.14 15.79 -20.77
N ASP A 222 -14.99 14.76 -20.79
CA ASP A 222 -14.61 13.40 -20.40
C ASP A 222 -13.43 12.91 -21.27
N LYS A 223 -13.53 13.09 -22.59
CA LYS A 223 -12.44 12.76 -23.50
C LYS A 223 -11.17 13.56 -23.21
N PHE A 224 -11.29 14.87 -22.95
CA PHE A 224 -10.14 15.71 -22.63
C PHE A 224 -9.44 15.28 -21.33
N ILE A 225 -10.22 14.89 -20.32
CA ILE A 225 -9.70 14.35 -19.06
C ILE A 225 -9.01 13.02 -19.30
N ALA A 226 -9.65 12.09 -20.03
CA ALA A 226 -9.08 10.79 -20.36
C ALA A 226 -7.75 10.93 -21.12
N ASP A 227 -7.69 11.81 -22.14
CA ASP A 227 -6.47 12.07 -22.92
C ASP A 227 -5.33 12.63 -22.03
N SER A 228 -5.66 13.42 -21.00
CA SER A 228 -4.67 13.91 -20.03
C SER A 228 -4.17 12.79 -19.10
N VAL A 229 -5.06 11.89 -18.65
CA VAL A 229 -4.73 10.75 -17.79
C VAL A 229 -3.79 9.77 -18.50
N TYR A 230 -4.00 9.53 -19.79
CA TYR A 230 -3.17 8.65 -20.62
C TYR A 230 -2.02 9.36 -21.34
N SER A 231 -1.71 10.60 -20.96
CA SER A 231 -0.62 11.36 -21.57
C SER A 231 0.76 10.73 -21.27
N LYS A 232 1.69 10.84 -22.22
CA LYS A 232 3.09 10.39 -22.07
C LYS A 232 3.88 11.16 -21.00
N GLU A 233 3.32 12.26 -20.49
CA GLU A 233 3.94 13.07 -19.44
C GLU A 233 3.84 12.39 -18.06
N ARG A 234 2.91 11.45 -17.91
CA ARG A 234 2.72 10.69 -16.67
C ARG A 234 3.65 9.50 -16.59
N LYS A 235 4.23 9.31 -15.41
CA LYS A 235 5.24 8.27 -15.16
C LYS A 235 4.81 7.24 -14.13
N THR A 236 3.72 7.49 -13.40
CA THR A 236 3.18 6.64 -12.34
C THR A 236 1.65 6.62 -12.37
N HIS A 237 1.07 5.75 -11.54
CA HIS A 237 -0.38 5.64 -11.34
C HIS A 237 -0.88 6.36 -10.07
N GLU A 238 0.01 6.96 -9.26
CA GLU A 238 -0.33 7.47 -7.91
C GLU A 238 -1.22 8.72 -7.89
N HIS A 239 -1.23 9.48 -8.98
CA HIS A 239 -1.94 10.76 -9.08
C HIS A 239 -2.95 10.78 -10.22
N GLN A 240 -3.50 9.62 -10.59
CA GLN A 240 -4.58 9.52 -11.56
C GLN A 240 -5.86 10.18 -11.07
N PHE A 241 -6.66 10.63 -12.03
CA PHE A 241 -7.89 11.35 -11.77
C PHE A 241 -8.94 11.00 -12.82
N ASP A 242 -10.20 11.15 -12.48
CA ASP A 242 -11.33 10.92 -13.38
C ASP A 242 -12.40 11.99 -13.22
N LEU A 243 -13.32 12.04 -14.19
CA LEU A 243 -14.51 12.87 -14.10
C LEU A 243 -15.56 12.13 -13.26
N TYR A 244 -15.91 12.72 -12.12
CA TYR A 244 -16.91 12.15 -11.21
C TYR A 244 -18.31 12.68 -11.50
N GLY A 245 -18.43 13.92 -11.97
CA GLY A 245 -19.72 14.49 -12.35
C GLY A 245 -19.67 15.95 -12.75
N CYS A 246 -20.76 16.38 -13.39
CA CYS A 246 -21.05 17.77 -13.71
C CYS A 246 -22.25 18.26 -12.90
N TYR A 247 -22.20 19.51 -12.45
CA TYR A 247 -23.14 20.11 -11.51
C TYR A 247 -23.48 21.54 -11.94
N ASP A 248 -24.62 22.05 -11.47
CA ASP A 248 -25.09 23.39 -11.82
C ASP A 248 -24.89 24.41 -10.69
N ASP A 249 -24.44 23.96 -9.51
CA ASP A 249 -24.32 24.81 -8.32
C ASP A 249 -22.98 24.60 -7.61
N LEU A 250 -22.35 25.70 -7.19
CA LEU A 250 -21.12 25.70 -6.40
C LEU A 250 -21.26 24.96 -5.06
N LYS A 251 -22.48 24.82 -4.53
CA LYS A 251 -22.73 24.03 -3.30
C LYS A 251 -22.38 22.55 -3.48
N ASP A 252 -22.46 22.03 -4.70
CA ASP A 252 -22.28 20.60 -4.97
C ASP A 252 -20.81 20.19 -4.86
N ILE A 253 -19.89 21.14 -5.07
CA ILE A 253 -18.46 20.94 -4.83
C ILE A 253 -18.01 21.40 -3.43
N LYS A 254 -18.92 21.79 -2.53
CA LYS A 254 -18.56 22.38 -1.22
C LYS A 254 -17.66 21.46 -0.38
N GLN A 255 -17.90 20.15 -0.45
CA GLN A 255 -17.15 19.14 0.31
C GLN A 255 -15.83 18.72 -0.36
N ALA A 256 -15.51 19.22 -1.56
CA ALA A 256 -14.26 18.90 -2.23
C ALA A 256 -13.04 19.43 -1.44
N ASP A 257 -11.97 18.65 -1.42
CA ASP A 257 -10.70 18.97 -0.75
C ASP A 257 -10.01 20.17 -1.41
N TYR A 258 -10.04 20.22 -2.74
CA TYR A 258 -9.51 21.32 -3.53
C TYR A 258 -10.60 21.92 -4.41
N LYS A 259 -10.53 23.24 -4.61
CA LYS A 259 -11.50 23.99 -5.43
C LYS A 259 -10.73 24.96 -6.32
N PHE A 260 -11.04 24.95 -7.61
CA PHE A 260 -10.44 25.86 -8.57
C PHE A 260 -11.55 26.60 -9.30
N TYR A 261 -11.50 27.92 -9.23
CA TYR A 261 -12.49 28.77 -9.86
C TYR A 261 -11.92 29.32 -11.15
N LYS A 262 -12.81 29.62 -12.10
CA LYS A 262 -12.45 30.42 -13.26
C LYS A 262 -11.96 31.79 -12.82
N ASN A 263 -10.91 32.28 -13.49
CA ASN A 263 -10.36 33.62 -13.23
C ASN A 263 -11.26 34.71 -13.78
#